data_AF-A0A534S0E2-F1
#
_entry.id   AF-A0A534S0E2-F1
#
_cell.length_a   1.000
_cell.length_b   1.000
_cell.length_c   1.000
_cell.angle_alpha   90.00
_cell.angle_beta   90.00
_cell.angle_gamma   90.00
#
_symmetry.space_group_name_H-M   'P 1'
#
loop_
_entity.id
_entity.type
_entity.pdbx_description
1 polymer ?
#
loop_
_entity_poly.entity_id
_entity_poly.type
_entity_poly.pdbx_seq_one_letter_code
_entity_poly.pdbx_strand_id
1 'polypeptide(L)'
;MTDSAAAESPPEPVRDLAWEADRAEAFGRRMLDLWTELLSTLPERRIAPGAVSSAARAALALPVPDEPLPDDALFDHLRALTFDWAAYCGHPRFMAYITGAGTVPGAAADLLAS
;
A
#
# COMPACT_ATOMS: atom_id res chain seq x y z
N MET A 1 51.31 23.13 -2.29
CA MET A 1 49.91 23.53 -2.03
C MET A 1 49.09 22.27 -2.09
N THR A 2 49.10 21.50 -1.00
CA THR A 2 48.42 20.20 -0.87
C THR A 2 46.98 20.47 -0.46
N ASP A 3 46.07 20.27 -1.40
CA ASP A 3 44.64 20.25 -1.14
C ASP A 3 44.31 18.89 -0.52
N SER A 4 44.00 18.90 0.78
CA SER A 4 43.60 17.71 1.53
C SER A 4 42.14 17.46 1.19
N ALA A 5 41.88 16.48 0.34
CA ALA A 5 40.54 15.93 0.14
C ALA A 5 40.07 15.38 1.50
N ALA A 6 39.32 16.20 2.24
CA ALA A 6 38.65 15.77 3.45
C ALA A 6 37.76 14.59 3.08
N ALA A 7 38.00 13.43 3.69
CA ALA A 7 37.16 12.26 3.51
C ALA A 7 35.74 12.63 3.94
N GLU A 8 34.85 12.77 2.95
CA GLU A 8 33.45 13.12 3.18
C GLU A 8 32.83 12.01 4.03
N SER A 9 32.34 12.37 5.21
CA SER A 9 31.73 11.40 6.12
C SER A 9 30.42 10.88 5.52
N PRO A 10 30.06 9.60 5.73
CA PRO A 10 28.83 9.05 5.18
C PRO A 10 27.62 9.84 5.71
N PRO A 11 26.57 10.00 4.89
CA PRO A 11 25.36 10.69 5.31
C PRO A 11 24.70 9.95 6.48
N GLU A 12 24.05 10.70 7.36
CA GLU A 12 23.31 10.13 8.47
C GLU A 12 22.19 9.20 7.95
N PRO A 13 22.01 8.00 8.54
CA PRO A 13 20.96 7.09 8.13
C PRO A 13 19.56 7.68 8.36
N VAL A 14 18.66 7.51 7.39
CA VAL A 14 17.23 7.83 7.55
C VAL A 14 16.58 6.77 8.42
N ARG A 15 16.05 7.18 9.59
CA ARG A 15 15.47 6.27 10.59
C ARG A 15 13.95 6.40 10.73
N ASP A 16 13.32 7.31 9.99
CA ASP A 16 11.90 7.66 10.15
C ASP A 16 10.94 6.48 9.93
N LEU A 17 11.37 5.46 9.18
CA LEU A 17 10.64 4.21 8.92
C LEU A 17 11.24 2.98 9.62
N ALA A 18 12.38 3.14 10.32
CA ALA A 18 13.01 2.07 11.10
C ALA A 18 12.29 1.91 12.44
N TRP A 19 11.01 1.54 12.38
CA TRP A 19 10.13 1.48 13.53
C TRP A 19 10.46 0.31 14.47
N GLU A 20 10.15 0.52 15.75
CA GLU A 20 10.17 -0.55 16.75
C GLU A 20 9.10 -1.61 16.47
N ALA A 21 9.33 -2.82 16.96
CA ALA A 21 8.48 -3.98 16.70
C ALA A 21 7.00 -3.74 17.03
N ASP A 22 6.70 -3.09 18.16
CA ASP A 22 5.32 -2.82 18.58
C ASP A 22 4.57 -1.92 17.58
N ARG A 23 5.24 -0.91 17.02
CA ARG A 23 4.64 -0.04 16.00
C ARG A 23 4.44 -0.78 14.69
N ALA A 24 5.43 -1.60 14.29
CA ALA A 24 5.32 -2.42 13.10
C ALA A 24 4.17 -3.45 13.20
N GLU A 25 4.01 -4.09 14.36
CA GLU A 25 2.89 -5.00 14.62
C GLU A 25 1.55 -4.28 14.54
N ALA A 26 1.41 -3.15 15.24
CA ALA A 26 0.16 -2.40 15.26
C ALA A 26 -0.26 -1.94 13.84
N PHE A 27 0.69 -1.43 13.06
CA PHE A 27 0.46 -1.04 11.67
C PHE A 27 0.08 -2.25 10.79
N GLY A 28 0.84 -3.34 10.89
CA GLY A 28 0.60 -4.57 10.12
C GLY A 28 -0.76 -5.20 10.42
N ARG A 29 -1.21 -5.15 11.69
CA ARG A 29 -2.52 -5.65 12.10
C ARG A 29 -3.65 -4.87 11.43
N ARG A 30 -3.56 -3.54 11.37
CA ARG A 30 -4.55 -2.72 10.67
C ARG A 30 -4.63 -3.04 9.18
N MET A 31 -3.49 -3.31 8.53
CA MET A 31 -3.47 -3.75 7.13
C MET A 31 -4.11 -5.13 6.95
N LEU A 32 -3.84 -6.05 7.88
CA LEU A 32 -4.46 -7.37 7.87
C LEU A 32 -5.98 -7.28 8.05
N ASP A 33 -6.47 -6.40 8.92
CA ASP A 33 -7.90 -6.16 9.10
C ASP A 33 -8.55 -5.68 7.79
N LEU A 34 -7.96 -4.70 7.09
CA LEU A 34 -8.45 -4.27 5.78
C LEU A 34 -8.41 -5.39 4.73
N TRP A 35 -7.35 -6.18 4.70
CA TRP A 35 -7.20 -7.27 3.72
C TRP A 35 -8.23 -8.38 3.97
N THR A 36 -8.46 -8.77 5.21
CA THR A 36 -9.47 -9.77 5.55
C THR A 36 -10.89 -9.29 5.23
N GLU A 37 -11.19 -8.02 5.45
CA GLU A 37 -12.46 -7.43 5.02
C GLU A 37 -12.61 -7.43 3.49
N LEU A 38 -11.54 -7.10 2.77
CA LEU A 38 -11.56 -7.16 1.32
C LEU A 38 -11.89 -8.58 0.86
N LEU A 39 -11.19 -9.60 1.37
CA LEU A 39 -11.40 -11.00 0.98
C LEU A 39 -12.82 -11.48 1.28
N SER A 40 -13.38 -11.13 2.45
CA SER A 40 -14.72 -11.58 2.84
C SER A 40 -15.82 -10.93 2.00
N THR A 41 -15.63 -9.68 1.58
CA THR A 41 -16.62 -8.94 0.77
C THR A 41 -16.37 -9.07 -0.74
N LEU A 42 -15.21 -9.58 -1.16
CA LEU A 42 -14.80 -9.60 -2.56
C LEU A 42 -15.83 -10.22 -3.52
N PRO A 43 -16.47 -11.38 -3.23
CA PRO A 43 -17.41 -12.01 -4.16
C PRO A 43 -18.64 -11.16 -4.50
N GLU A 44 -19.04 -10.28 -3.58
CA GLU A 44 -20.20 -9.41 -3.68
C GLU A 44 -19.87 -8.08 -4.37
N ARG A 45 -18.58 -7.72 -4.43
CA ARG A 45 -18.12 -6.46 -5.01
C ARG A 45 -18.26 -6.43 -6.52
N ARG A 46 -18.23 -5.21 -7.06
CA ARG A 46 -18.03 -5.02 -8.50
C ARG A 46 -16.58 -5.32 -8.82
N ILE A 47 -16.35 -5.98 -9.95
CA ILE A 47 -15.00 -6.37 -10.39
C ILE A 47 -14.08 -5.15 -10.60
N ALA A 48 -14.61 -4.08 -11.17
CA ALA A 48 -13.91 -2.82 -11.35
C ALA A 48 -14.92 -1.67 -11.37
N PRO A 49 -14.53 -0.47 -10.93
CA PRO A 49 -15.32 0.74 -11.15
C PRO A 49 -15.25 1.06 -12.65
N GLY A 50 -16.39 1.13 -13.33
CA GLY A 50 -16.47 1.53 -14.74
C GLY A 50 -16.17 3.01 -14.98
N ALA A 51 -15.23 3.59 -14.21
CA ALA A 51 -14.95 5.02 -14.18
C ALA A 51 -13.87 5.42 -15.20
N VAL A 52 -13.99 6.63 -15.72
CA VAL A 52 -12.93 7.27 -16.52
C VAL A 52 -11.77 7.67 -15.63
N SER A 53 -10.54 7.55 -16.14
CA SER A 53 -9.29 7.78 -15.38
C SER A 53 -9.22 9.15 -14.69
N SER A 54 -9.82 10.19 -15.29
CA SER A 54 -9.90 11.53 -14.72
C SER A 54 -10.72 11.59 -13.43
N ALA A 55 -11.78 10.79 -13.32
CA ALA A 55 -12.60 10.73 -12.11
C ALA A 55 -11.84 10.06 -10.96
N ALA A 56 -11.12 8.97 -11.24
CA ALA A 56 -10.26 8.32 -10.25
C ALA A 56 -9.14 9.26 -9.78
N ARG A 57 -8.52 10.00 -10.72
CA ARG A 57 -7.47 10.98 -10.37
C ARG A 57 -8.03 12.11 -9.50
N ALA A 58 -9.20 12.65 -9.83
CA ALA A 58 -9.81 13.69 -9.03
C ALA A 58 -10.20 13.21 -7.62
N ALA A 59 -10.61 11.94 -7.48
CA ALA A 59 -11.04 11.37 -6.20
C ALA A 59 -9.88 10.94 -5.29
N LEU A 60 -8.75 10.52 -5.84
CA LEU A 60 -7.67 9.87 -5.07
C LEU A 60 -6.32 10.58 -5.14
N ALA A 61 -6.11 11.56 -6.02
CA ALA A 61 -4.82 12.24 -6.05
C ALA A 61 -4.63 13.10 -4.80
N LEU A 62 -3.62 12.77 -4.01
CA LEU A 62 -3.10 13.62 -2.95
C LEU A 62 -1.81 14.30 -3.44
N PRO A 63 -1.58 15.58 -3.12
CA PRO A 63 -0.25 16.16 -3.26
C PRO A 63 0.72 15.40 -2.35
N VAL A 64 2.01 15.39 -2.71
CA VAL A 64 3.04 14.86 -1.81
C VAL A 64 3.03 15.75 -0.55
N PRO A 65 2.78 15.18 0.63
CA PRO A 65 2.69 15.98 1.84
C PRO A 65 4.10 16.34 2.33
N ASP A 66 4.25 17.55 2.88
CA ASP A 66 5.53 17.98 3.50
C ASP A 66 5.79 17.23 4.82
N GLU A 67 4.72 16.80 5.50
CA GLU A 67 4.76 16.05 6.76
C GLU A 67 4.07 14.69 6.62
N PRO A 68 4.45 13.67 7.42
CA PRO A 68 3.79 12.37 7.40
C PRO A 68 2.29 12.45 7.65
N LEU A 69 1.51 11.71 6.84
CA LEU A 69 0.09 11.53 7.09
C LEU A 69 -0.13 10.74 8.39
N PRO A 70 -1.10 11.13 9.24
CA PRO A 70 -1.54 10.29 10.34
C PRO A 70 -2.04 8.93 9.81
N ASP A 71 -1.77 7.86 10.55
CA ASP A 71 -2.15 6.50 10.14
C ASP A 71 -3.64 6.40 9.77
N ASP A 72 -4.54 7.02 10.54
CA ASP A 72 -5.98 6.97 10.25
C ASP A 72 -6.32 7.55 8.88
N ALA A 73 -5.75 8.71 8.53
CA ALA A 73 -5.94 9.30 7.21
C ALA A 73 -5.34 8.43 6.10
N LEU A 74 -4.20 7.79 6.36
CA LEU A 74 -3.59 6.86 5.41
C LEU A 74 -4.47 5.63 5.17
N PHE A 75 -4.97 5.00 6.24
CA PHE A 75 -5.82 3.81 6.15
C PHE A 75 -7.18 4.11 5.52
N ASP A 76 -7.77 5.27 5.81
CA ASP A 76 -9.00 5.73 5.14
C ASP A 76 -8.77 5.92 3.64
N HIS A 77 -7.63 6.50 3.26
CA HIS A 77 -7.26 6.67 1.87
C HIS A 77 -7.02 5.34 1.15
N LEU A 78 -6.25 4.44 1.77
CA LEU A 78 -5.99 3.09 1.23
C LEU A 78 -7.30 2.32 1.06
N ARG A 79 -8.20 2.41 2.05
CA ARG A 79 -9.52 1.79 1.97
C ARG A 79 -10.30 2.32 0.78
N ALA A 80 -10.44 3.64 0.62
CA ALA A 80 -11.15 4.22 -0.52
C ALA A 80 -10.55 3.76 -1.86
N LEU A 81 -9.22 3.78 -1.98
CA LEU A 81 -8.52 3.32 -3.17
C LEU A 81 -8.82 1.85 -3.48
N THR A 82 -8.67 0.98 -2.48
CA THR A 82 -8.82 -0.47 -2.65
C THR A 82 -10.29 -0.89 -2.82
N PHE A 83 -11.23 -0.23 -2.14
CA PHE A 83 -12.62 -0.69 -2.06
C PHE A 83 -13.51 -0.07 -3.14
N ASP A 84 -13.21 1.16 -3.57
CA ASP A 84 -14.06 1.92 -4.48
C ASP A 84 -13.44 2.06 -5.88
N TRP A 85 -12.10 2.04 -5.96
CA TRP A 85 -11.39 2.42 -7.19
C TRP A 85 -10.54 1.30 -7.83
N ALA A 86 -10.29 0.21 -7.12
CA ALA A 86 -9.47 -0.90 -7.64
C ALA A 86 -10.23 -1.81 -8.61
N ALA A 87 -9.50 -2.37 -9.57
CA ALA A 87 -9.93 -3.54 -10.33
C ALA A 87 -9.41 -4.82 -9.64
N TYR A 88 -10.29 -5.79 -9.41
CA TYR A 88 -9.98 -6.99 -8.66
C TYR A 88 -9.69 -8.17 -9.58
N CYS A 89 -8.42 -8.39 -9.90
CA CYS A 89 -7.99 -9.53 -10.71
C CYS A 89 -8.18 -10.89 -10.00
N GLY A 90 -8.30 -10.90 -8.67
CA GLY A 90 -8.61 -12.09 -7.86
C GLY A 90 -10.09 -12.32 -7.59
N HIS A 91 -10.97 -11.49 -8.15
CA HIS A 91 -12.40 -11.63 -7.96
C HIS A 91 -12.94 -12.90 -8.68
N PRO A 92 -13.86 -13.68 -8.08
CA PRO A 92 -14.29 -14.97 -8.62
C PRO A 92 -14.99 -14.90 -9.99
N ARG A 93 -15.53 -13.73 -10.34
CA ARG A 93 -16.15 -13.43 -11.65
C ARG A 93 -15.22 -12.71 -12.64
N PHE A 94 -13.93 -12.48 -12.31
CA PHE A 94 -12.97 -11.87 -13.23
C PHE A 94 -12.45 -12.90 -14.24
N MET A 95 -12.71 -12.69 -15.53
CA MET A 95 -12.44 -13.66 -16.61
C MET A 95 -11.59 -13.06 -17.76
N ALA A 96 -10.93 -11.94 -17.52
CA ALA A 96 -10.10 -11.26 -18.52
C ALA A 96 -8.61 -11.60 -18.33
N TYR A 97 -7.83 -11.59 -19.42
CA TYR A 97 -6.37 -11.72 -19.41
C TYR A 97 -5.83 -13.01 -18.77
N ILE A 98 -4.52 -13.04 -18.52
CA ILE A 98 -3.86 -14.00 -17.62
C ILE A 98 -3.73 -13.28 -16.28
N THR A 99 -4.35 -13.81 -15.23
CA THR A 99 -4.39 -13.17 -13.90
C THR A 99 -3.36 -13.74 -12.92
N GLY A 100 -2.73 -12.86 -12.15
CA GLY A 100 -1.87 -13.17 -11.02
C GLY A 100 -2.52 -12.69 -9.72
N ALA A 101 -3.62 -13.32 -9.31
CA ALA A 101 -4.41 -12.92 -8.14
C ALA A 101 -3.67 -13.06 -6.79
N GLY A 102 -2.48 -13.67 -6.79
CA GLY A 102 -1.77 -14.06 -5.57
C GLY A 102 -2.48 -15.21 -4.85
N THR A 103 -1.90 -15.63 -3.72
CA THR A 103 -2.51 -16.60 -2.80
C THR A 103 -2.33 -16.09 -1.38
N VAL A 104 -3.22 -16.47 -0.46
CA VAL A 104 -3.09 -16.13 0.96
C VAL A 104 -1.71 -16.52 1.54
N PRO A 105 -1.20 -17.76 1.35
CA PRO A 105 0.15 -18.10 1.82
C PRO A 105 1.26 -17.34 1.08
N GLY A 106 1.07 -17.01 -0.20
CA GLY A 106 2.03 -16.18 -0.96
C GLY A 106 2.15 -14.78 -0.38
N ALA A 107 1.03 -14.13 -0.07
CA ALA A 107 1.03 -12.80 0.54
C ALA A 107 1.72 -12.79 1.91
N ALA A 108 1.51 -13.83 2.73
CA ALA A 108 2.20 -13.98 4.01
C ALA A 108 3.72 -14.20 3.84
N ALA A 109 4.13 -14.96 2.81
CA ALA A 109 5.54 -15.15 2.50
C ALA A 109 6.20 -13.84 2.01
N ASP A 110 5.51 -13.07 1.16
CA ASP A 110 6.00 -11.78 0.67
C ASP A 110 6.16 -10.76 1.82
N LEU A 111 5.24 -10.76 2.80
CA LEU A 111 5.37 -9.94 4.01
C LEU A 111 6.64 -10.28 4.80
N LEU A 112 6.95 -11.57 4.98
CA LEU A 112 8.14 -12.00 5.70
C LEU A 112 9.45 -11.68 4.95
N ALA A 113 9.39 -11.64 3.62
CA ALA A 113 10.56 -11.38 2.78
C ALA A 113 10.92 -9.88 2.64
N SER A 114 10.01 -8.99 3.05
CA SER A 114 10.17 -7.53 2.98
C SER A 114 11.03 -6.99 4.11
#